data_AF-A0A7V2LBR6-F1
#
_entry.id   AF-A0A7V2LBR6-F1
#
_cell.length_a   1.000
_cell.length_b   1.000
_cell.length_c   1.000
_cell.angle_alpha   90.00
_cell.angle_beta   90.00
_cell.angle_gamma   90.00
#
_symmetry.space_group_name_H-M   'P 1'
#
loop_
_entity.id
_entity.type
_entity.pdbx_description
1 polymer ?
#
loop_
_entity_poly.entity_id
_entity_poly.type
_entity_poly.pdbx_seq_one_letter_code
_entity_poly.pdbx_strand_id
1 'polypeptide(L)' 'MGNGDVVEFYLCPGCLTPGDSPGSCPECGTERLYCCPGKPDNPCRRPLIDSGMVRTRAPLWWLQHSVTQITKLIEQD' A
#
# COMPACT_ATOMS: atom_id res chain seq x y z
N MET A 1 10.48 19.65 -16.65
CA MET A 1 9.86 18.83 -15.58
C MET A 1 9.77 17.41 -16.09
N GLY A 2 10.41 16.44 -15.41
CA GLY A 2 10.37 15.04 -15.85
C GLY A 2 8.93 14.53 -15.90
N ASN A 3 8.60 13.80 -16.97
CA ASN A 3 7.40 12.96 -17.01
C ASN A 3 7.50 12.01 -15.80
N GLY A 4 6.75 12.32 -14.74
CA GLY A 4 6.62 11.40 -13.62
C GLY A 4 5.80 10.24 -14.12
N ASP A 5 6.46 9.18 -14.59
CA ASP A 5 5.83 7.90 -14.85
C ASP A 5 4.95 7.57 -13.64
N VAL A 6 3.65 7.61 -13.86
CA VAL A 6 2.69 7.30 -12.83
C VAL A 6 2.85 5.81 -12.57
N VAL A 7 3.57 5.45 -11.52
CA VAL A 7 3.79 4.05 -11.18
C VAL A 7 2.46 3.49 -10.66
N GLU A 8 1.78 2.75 -11.53
CA GLU A 8 0.55 2.03 -11.20
C GLU A 8 0.93 0.68 -10.59
N PHE A 9 0.39 0.38 -9.42
CA PHE A 9 0.70 -0.86 -8.71
C PHE A 9 -0.49 -1.34 -7.88
N TYR A 10 -0.46 -2.57 -7.42
CA TYR A 10 -1.49 -3.12 -6.54
C TYR A 10 -0.94 -3.27 -5.12
N LEU A 11 -1.73 -2.96 -4.10
CA LEU A 11 -1.32 -3.02 -2.70
C LEU A 11 -2.34 -3.76 -1.86
N CYS A 12 -1.90 -4.73 -1.06
CA CYS A 12 -2.76 -5.33 -0.05
C CYS A 12 -2.95 -4.35 1.13
N PRO A 13 -4.18 -3.99 1.51
CA PRO A 13 -4.39 -3.11 2.67
C PRO A 13 -4.10 -3.81 4.01
N GLY A 14 -4.19 -5.15 4.08
CA GLY A 14 -3.91 -5.91 5.30
C GLY A 14 -2.42 -6.10 5.57
N CYS A 15 -1.68 -6.60 4.58
CA CYS A 15 -0.26 -6.93 4.72
C CYS A 15 0.68 -5.83 4.20
N LEU A 16 0.18 -4.81 3.51
CA LEU A 16 0.96 -3.76 2.84
C LEU A 16 1.94 -4.32 1.77
N THR A 17 1.73 -5.55 1.32
CA THR A 17 2.53 -6.18 0.27
C THR A 17 2.15 -5.64 -1.11
N PRO A 18 3.09 -5.12 -1.90
CA PRO A 18 2.84 -4.73 -3.27
C PRO A 18 2.60 -5.96 -4.17
N GLY A 19 2.02 -5.73 -5.35
CA GLY A 19 1.86 -6.72 -6.39
C GLY A 19 1.74 -6.07 -7.76
N ASP A 20 2.15 -6.81 -8.78
CA ASP A 20 2.17 -6.35 -10.17
C ASP A 20 0.85 -6.61 -10.90
N SER A 21 -0.13 -7.22 -10.23
CA SER A 21 -1.39 -7.64 -10.85
C SER A 21 -2.57 -7.55 -9.86
N PRO A 22 -3.79 -7.35 -10.37
CA PRO A 22 -5.00 -7.40 -9.56
C PRO A 22 -5.22 -8.81 -8.98
N GLY A 23 -5.91 -8.89 -7.85
CA GLY A 23 -6.31 -10.15 -7.22
C GLY A 23 -6.05 -10.21 -5.72
N SER A 24 -6.33 -11.37 -5.13
CA SER A 24 -6.13 -11.63 -3.69
C SER A 24 -4.65 -11.63 -3.32
N CYS A 25 -4.35 -11.08 -2.14
CA CYS A 25 -3.05 -11.18 -1.52
C CYS A 25 -2.75 -12.65 -1.19
N PRO A 26 -1.57 -13.19 -1.57
CA PRO A 26 -1.21 -14.58 -1.28
C PRO A 26 -1.01 -14.85 0.21
N GLU A 27 -0.76 -13.81 1.01
CA GLU A 27 -0.43 -13.92 2.44
C GLU A 27 -1.70 -13.98 3.31
N CYS A 28 -2.68 -13.13 3.04
CA CYS A 28 -3.88 -12.99 3.88
C CYS A 28 -5.21 -13.17 3.14
N GLY A 29 -5.18 -13.41 1.84
CA GLY A 29 -6.38 -13.58 1.00
C GLY A 29 -7.16 -12.29 0.70
N THR A 30 -6.83 -11.16 1.34
CA THR A 30 -7.51 -9.87 1.13
C THR A 30 -7.28 -9.35 -0.29
N GLU A 31 -8.32 -8.80 -0.92
CA GLU A 31 -8.23 -8.22 -2.26
C GLU A 31 -7.27 -7.02 -2.31
N ARG A 32 -6.37 -7.02 -3.29
CA ARG A 32 -5.44 -5.90 -3.49
C ARG A 32 -6.14 -4.69 -4.08
N LEU A 33 -5.77 -3.52 -3.59
CA LEU A 33 -6.26 -2.24 -4.07
C LEU A 33 -5.37 -1.74 -5.21
N TYR A 34 -6.00 -1.21 -6.26
CA TYR A 34 -5.28 -0.52 -7.33
C TYR A 34 -4.79 0.86 -6.86
N CYS A 35 -3.49 1.06 -6.82
CA CYS A 35 -2.85 2.31 -6.46
C CYS A 35 -2.35 3.04 -7.71
N CYS A 36 -2.87 4.26 -7.94
CA CYS A 36 -2.43 5.14 -9.02
C CYS A 36 -2.04 6.53 -8.44
N PRO A 37 -0.75 6.77 -8.15
CA PRO A 37 -0.27 8.05 -7.60
C PRO A 37 -0.67 9.22 -8.51
N GLY A 38 -1.14 10.33 -7.94
CA GLY A 38 -1.54 11.50 -8.72
C GLY A 38 -3.01 11.55 -9.16
N LYS A 39 -3.79 10.46 -8.98
CA LYS A 39 -5.25 10.53 -9.07
C LYS A 39 -5.86 10.94 -7.72
N PRO A 40 -6.88 11.82 -7.71
CA PRO A 40 -7.54 12.24 -6.48
C PRO A 40 -8.23 11.09 -5.75
N ASP A 41 -8.81 10.14 -6.49
CA ASP A 41 -9.50 8.96 -5.96
C ASP A 41 -8.60 7.76 -5.69
N ASN A 42 -7.28 7.95 -5.62
CA ASN A 42 -6.36 6.85 -5.32
C ASN A 42 -6.69 6.21 -3.95
N PRO A 43 -7.13 4.94 -3.90
CA PRO A 43 -7.53 4.30 -2.66
C PRO A 43 -6.35 4.19 -1.68
N CYS A 44 -5.12 4.18 -2.18
CA CYS A 44 -3.91 4.07 -1.37
C CYS A 44 -3.52 5.40 -0.70
N ARG A 45 -4.20 6.51 -1.03
CA ARG A 45 -4.15 7.77 -0.25
C ARG A 45 -5.08 7.78 0.96
N ARG A 46 -5.97 6.79 1.10
CA ARG A 46 -6.90 6.73 2.23
C ARG A 46 -6.19 6.21 3.49
N PRO A 47 -6.68 6.60 4.68
CA PRO A 47 -6.27 5.99 5.94
C PRO A 47 -6.42 4.47 5.90
N LEU A 48 -5.57 3.75 6.63
CA LEU A 48 -5.78 2.32 6.86
C LEU A 48 -7.00 2.14 7.78
N ILE A 49 -8.05 1.55 7.22
CA ILE A 49 -9.29 1.21 7.91
C ILE A 49 -9.43 -0.30 7.88
N ASP A 50 -9.65 -0.89 9.03
CA ASP A 50 -9.84 -2.34 9.21
C ASP A 50 -11.12 -2.56 10.02
N SER A 51 -12.03 -3.39 9.51
CA SER A 51 -13.33 -3.68 10.15
C SER A 51 -14.12 -2.42 10.57
N GLY A 52 -14.03 -1.34 9.76
CA GLY A 52 -14.69 -0.06 10.03
C GLY A 52 -13.97 0.84 11.04
N MET A 53 -12.84 0.40 11.62
CA MET A 53 -12.05 1.17 12.56
C MET A 53 -10.79 1.73 11.88
N VAL A 54 -10.50 3.02 12.08
CA VAL A 54 -9.26 3.64 11.61
C VAL A 54 -8.10 3.08 12.43
N ARG A 55 -7.25 2.27 11.81
CA ARG A 55 -6.02 1.74 12.44
C ARG A 55 -4.94 2.82 12.50
N THR A 56 -4.82 3.61 11.42
CA THR A 56 -3.93 4.75 11.36
C THR A 56 -4.41 5.75 10.32
N ARG A 57 -4.09 7.03 10.53
CA ARG A 57 -4.37 8.12 9.59
C ARG A 57 -3.36 8.19 8.45
N ALA A 58 -2.27 7.44 8.54
CA ALA A 58 -1.27 7.39 7.48
C ALA A 58 -1.86 6.71 6.23
N PRO A 59 -1.54 7.24 5.03
CA PRO A 59 -1.99 6.62 3.78
C PRO A 59 -1.24 5.30 3.53
N LEU A 60 -1.91 4.34 2.88
CA LEU A 60 -1.37 3.00 2.62
C LEU A 60 -0.04 3.01 1.87
N TRP A 61 0.15 3.90 0.89
CA TRP A 61 1.42 4.01 0.17
C TRP A 61 2.59 4.42 1.08
N TRP A 62 2.33 5.30 2.06
CA TRP A 62 3.35 5.74 3.01
C TRP A 62 3.67 4.62 4.00
N LEU A 63 2.64 3.89 4.43
CA LEU A 63 2.82 2.73 5.30
C LEU A 63 3.65 1.64 4.61
N GLN A 64 3.39 1.35 3.34
CA GLN A 64 4.21 0.40 2.58
C GLN A 64 5.68 0.83 2.58
N HIS A 65 5.97 2.09 2.26
CA HIS A 65 7.35 2.58 2.26
C HIS A 65 7.98 2.51 3.66
N SER A 66 7.32 3.05 4.68
CA SER A 66 7.86 3.15 6.04
C SER A 66 8.00 1.79 6.72
N VAL A 67 6.98 0.93 6.65
CA VAL A 67 7.00 -0.40 7.29
C VAL A 67 8.05 -1.28 6.61
N THR A 68 8.13 -1.30 5.27
CA THR A 68 9.17 -2.07 4.58
C THR A 68 10.57 -1.63 4.97
N GLN A 69 10.82 -0.32 5.12
CA GLN A 69 12.15 0.17 5.55
C GLN A 69 12.45 -0.22 7.00
N ILE A 70 11.47 -0.13 7.90
CA ILE A 70 11.63 -0.54 9.30
C ILE A 70 11.89 -2.05 9.39
N THR A 71 11.12 -2.88 8.68
CA THR A 71 11.33 -4.33 8.64
C THR A 71 12.74 -4.68 8.18
N LYS A 72 13.22 -4.04 7.10
CA LYS A 72 14.61 -4.25 6.64
C LYS A 72 15.66 -3.90 7.68
N LEU A 73 15.43 -2.85 8.48
CA LEU A 73 16.35 -2.48 9.56
C LEU A 73 16.31 -3.52 10.69
N ILE A 74 15.14 -4.04 11.05
CA ILE A 74 15.00 -5.07 12.09
C ILE A 74 15.64 -6.40 11.66
N GLU A 75 15.51 -6.78 10.39
CA GLU A 75 16.09 -8.02 9.84
C GLU A 75 17.62 -7.96 9.68
N GLN A 76 18.23 -6.78 9.81
CA GLN A 76 19.68 -6.58 9.72
C GLN A 76 20.40 -6.68 11.07
N ASP A 77 19.66 -6.82 12.17
CA ASP A 77 20.16 -7.06 13.54
C ASP A 77 20.08 -8.55 13.89
#